data_AF-A0A925KIG4-F1
#
_entry.id   AF-A0A925KIG4-F1
#
_cell.length_a   1.000
_cell.length_b   1.000
_cell.length_c   1.000
_cell.angle_alpha   90.00
_cell.angle_beta   90.00
_cell.angle_gamma   90.00
#
_symmetry.space_group_name_H-M   'P 1'
#
loop_
_entity.id
_entity.type
_entity.pdbx_description
1 polymer ?
#
loop_
_entity_poly.entity_id
_entity_poly.type
_entity_poly.pdbx_seq_one_letter_code
_entity_poly.pdbx_strand_id
1 'polypeptide(L)'
;MDDSACVAAASSARPAASRVAAAVPQDGLFIALLNGFRSSGGLQRLSVLQASRQDAWRIDVVEALPSRVAGRNVLGITWNHEVWVPDFQFDGHGAVKHPAAAVFLELTPSHDPWELATWFVSPSVWLRHDRPIDLLEKAPARVFEAARADRYITSGW
;
A
#
# COMPACT_ATOMS: atom_id res chain seq x y z
N MET A 1 -46.47 -17.86 30.26
CA MET A 1 -45.86 -18.82 29.32
C MET A 1 -45.54 -18.04 28.06
N ASP A 2 -44.63 -17.06 28.14
CA ASP A 2 -43.14 -17.24 28.23
C ASP A 2 -42.64 -17.89 26.93
N ASP A 3 -41.67 -17.39 26.18
CA ASP A 3 -40.54 -16.48 26.38
C ASP A 3 -40.22 -15.88 24.99
N SER A 4 -39.96 -14.58 24.83
CA SER A 4 -38.67 -13.93 25.06
C SER A 4 -37.55 -14.37 24.11
N ALA A 5 -37.33 -13.51 23.10
CA ALA A 5 -36.08 -13.05 22.51
C ALA A 5 -34.92 -14.03 22.21
N CYS A 6 -34.45 -13.98 20.95
CA CYS A 6 -33.06 -13.59 20.71
C CYS A 6 -32.90 -13.01 19.29
N VAL A 7 -33.06 -11.69 19.17
CA VAL A 7 -32.54 -10.94 18.02
C VAL A 7 -31.02 -10.99 18.15
N ALA A 8 -30.36 -11.82 17.34
CA ALA A 8 -28.91 -11.87 17.30
C ALA A 8 -28.41 -10.52 16.77
N ALA A 9 -27.86 -9.73 17.68
CA ALA A 9 -27.25 -8.44 17.41
C ALA A 9 -26.22 -8.59 16.28
N ALA A 10 -26.43 -7.84 15.20
CA ALA A 10 -25.41 -7.60 14.20
C ALA A 10 -24.21 -6.96 14.91
N SER A 11 -23.18 -7.76 15.16
CA SER A 11 -21.92 -7.27 15.72
C SER A 11 -21.29 -6.33 14.71
N SER A 12 -21.39 -5.04 14.99
CA SER A 12 -20.82 -3.95 14.22
C SER A 12 -19.29 -4.08 14.24
N ALA A 13 -18.75 -4.85 13.31
CA ALA A 13 -17.33 -4.86 13.01
C ALA A 13 -17.04 -3.58 12.23
N ARG A 14 -16.34 -2.64 12.88
CA ARG A 14 -15.94 -1.36 12.29
C ARG A 14 -15.28 -1.58 10.91
N PRO A 15 -15.61 -0.76 9.91
CA PRO A 15 -14.86 -0.74 8.66
C PRO A 15 -13.41 -0.35 8.98
N ALA A 16 -12.45 -1.03 8.35
CA ALA A 16 -11.06 -0.59 8.37
C ALA A 16 -11.02 0.90 7.96
N ALA A 17 -10.31 1.71 8.74
CA ALA A 17 -10.28 3.18 8.69
C ALA A 17 -11.49 3.94 9.28
N SER A 18 -11.99 3.54 10.46
CA SER A 18 -12.75 4.46 11.31
C SER A 18 -11.80 5.51 11.93
N ARG A 19 -11.88 6.71 11.37
CA ARG A 19 -11.21 7.98 11.72
C ARG A 19 -11.30 8.32 13.22
N VAL A 20 -10.40 7.74 14.01
CA VAL A 20 -9.73 8.39 15.14
C VAL A 20 -8.27 7.95 15.05
N ALA A 21 -7.51 8.59 14.16
CA ALA A 21 -6.07 8.46 14.17
C ALA A 21 -5.59 9.17 15.44
N ALA A 22 -5.44 8.43 16.54
CA ALA A 22 -4.34 8.74 17.43
C ALA A 22 -3.12 8.76 16.51
N ALA A 23 -2.49 9.93 16.36
CA ALA A 23 -1.34 10.07 15.49
C ALA A 23 -0.29 9.06 15.96
N VAL A 24 -0.23 7.90 15.31
CA VAL A 24 0.87 6.96 15.50
C VAL A 24 2.10 7.79 15.14
N PRO A 25 3.07 7.96 16.06
CA PRO A 25 4.29 8.67 15.74
C PRO A 25 4.83 8.08 14.43
N GLN A 26 5.15 8.95 13.45
CA GLN A 26 5.57 8.49 12.12
C GLN A 26 6.72 7.48 12.20
N ASP A 27 7.56 7.58 13.22
CA ASP A 27 8.63 6.62 13.53
C ASP A 27 8.09 5.21 13.79
N GLY A 28 7.04 5.06 14.61
CA GLY A 28 6.44 3.76 14.87
C GLY A 28 5.85 3.12 13.62
N LEU A 29 5.21 3.93 12.76
CA LEU A 29 4.69 3.47 11.47
C LEU A 29 5.84 3.09 10.53
N PHE A 30 6.91 3.88 10.49
CA PHE A 30 8.10 3.57 9.70
C PHE A 30 8.76 2.25 10.12
N ILE A 31 8.93 2.02 11.41
CA ILE A 31 9.45 0.73 11.93
C ILE A 31 8.52 -0.43 11.55
N ALA A 32 7.21 -0.23 11.59
CA ALA A 32 6.25 -1.24 11.15
C ALA A 32 6.42 -1.55 9.64
N LEU A 33 6.56 -0.53 8.79
CA LEU A 33 6.79 -0.71 7.35
C LEU A 33 8.13 -1.39 7.06
N LEU A 34 9.21 -1.02 7.76
CA LEU A 34 10.51 -1.69 7.64
C LEU A 34 10.40 -3.21 7.88
N ASN A 35 9.65 -3.61 8.90
CA ASN A 35 9.41 -5.02 9.18
C ASN A 35 8.47 -5.67 8.16
N GLY A 36 7.40 -4.96 7.75
CA GLY A 36 6.43 -5.43 6.78
C GLY A 36 7.04 -5.78 5.42
N PHE A 37 7.95 -4.94 4.92
CA PHE A 37 8.62 -5.14 3.64
C PHE A 37 9.85 -6.07 3.69
N ARG A 38 10.28 -6.53 4.88
CA ARG A 38 11.51 -7.33 5.01
C ARG A 38 11.52 -8.60 4.15
N SER A 39 10.38 -9.27 3.99
CA SER A 39 10.25 -10.48 3.18
C SER A 39 10.19 -10.21 1.66
N SER A 40 10.13 -8.94 1.25
CA SER A 40 9.92 -8.52 -0.14
C SER A 40 11.02 -7.57 -0.64
N GLY A 41 12.25 -7.71 -0.12
CA GLY A 41 13.39 -6.87 -0.49
C GLY A 41 13.62 -5.64 0.39
N GLY A 42 12.67 -5.33 1.29
CA GLY A 42 12.80 -4.24 2.26
C GLY A 42 12.48 -2.85 1.70
N LEU A 43 12.84 -1.84 2.50
CA LEU A 43 12.80 -0.42 2.12
C LEU A 43 14.23 0.04 1.83
N GLN A 44 14.42 0.70 0.69
CA GLN A 44 15.70 1.27 0.30
C GLN A 44 15.61 2.79 0.22
N ARG A 45 16.70 3.48 0.55
CA ARG A 45 16.79 4.93 0.31
C ARG A 45 16.81 5.20 -1.18
N LEU A 46 16.06 6.22 -1.61
CA LEU A 46 16.04 6.65 -3.00
C LEU A 46 17.44 6.99 -3.52
N SER A 47 18.25 7.68 -2.72
CA SER A 47 19.61 8.06 -3.09
C SER A 47 20.51 6.86 -3.38
N VAL A 48 20.39 5.79 -2.58
CA VAL A 48 21.14 4.54 -2.79
C VAL A 48 20.63 3.80 -4.03
N LEU A 49 19.31 3.78 -4.25
CA LEU A 49 18.71 3.21 -5.46
C LEU A 49 19.15 3.94 -6.72
N GLN A 50 19.20 5.27 -6.71
CA GLN A 50 19.66 6.09 -7.83
C GLN A 50 21.16 5.88 -8.09
N ALA A 51 21.98 5.87 -7.04
CA ALA A 51 23.42 5.69 -7.16
C ALA A 51 23.84 4.31 -7.67
N SER A 52 23.06 3.26 -7.36
CA SER A 52 23.31 1.88 -7.79
C SER A 52 22.79 1.56 -9.20
N ARG A 53 21.90 2.38 -9.76
CA ARG A 53 21.26 2.16 -11.07
C ARG A 53 21.70 3.24 -12.07
N GLN A 54 23.00 3.30 -12.36
CA GLN A 54 23.68 4.42 -13.05
C GLN A 54 23.28 4.65 -14.52
N ASP A 55 22.65 3.69 -15.23
CA ASP A 55 22.51 3.79 -16.70
C ASP A 55 21.09 3.72 -17.29
N ALA A 56 20.01 3.60 -16.49
CA ALA A 56 18.68 3.40 -17.09
C ALA A 56 17.48 4.04 -16.38
N TRP A 57 17.68 4.73 -15.26
CA TRP A 57 16.57 4.99 -14.35
C TRP A 57 16.46 6.44 -13.84
N ARG A 58 15.56 7.22 -14.44
CA ARG A 58 14.98 8.43 -13.83
C ARG A 58 13.76 7.98 -13.03
N ILE A 59 13.87 7.90 -11.70
CA ILE A 59 12.71 7.65 -10.82
C ILE A 59 11.93 8.97 -10.77
N ASP A 60 10.72 9.00 -11.32
CA ASP A 60 9.74 10.01 -10.92
C ASP A 60 9.09 9.47 -9.64
N VAL A 61 9.65 9.85 -8.49
CA VAL A 61 9.07 9.50 -7.18
C VAL A 61 7.76 10.25 -7.03
N VAL A 62 6.74 9.58 -6.50
CA VAL A 62 5.47 10.20 -6.12
C VAL A 62 5.71 11.11 -4.91
N GLU A 63 6.34 12.26 -5.13
CA GLU A 63 6.18 13.44 -4.30
C GLU A 63 4.95 14.17 -4.85
N ALA A 64 3.84 14.08 -4.11
CA ALA A 64 2.67 14.96 -4.20
C ALA A 64 2.51 15.78 -5.50
N LEU A 65 1.71 15.30 -6.47
CA LEU A 65 0.81 16.11 -7.34
C LEU A 65 0.12 15.23 -8.41
N PRO A 66 -1.08 15.61 -8.89
CA PRO A 66 -1.94 14.87 -9.83
C PRO A 66 -1.54 15.07 -11.30
N SER A 67 -0.25 15.23 -11.62
CA SER A 67 0.19 15.38 -13.01
C SER A 67 0.73 14.06 -13.55
N ARG A 68 -0.14 13.42 -14.33
CA ARG A 68 0.18 12.34 -15.27
C ARG A 68 1.49 12.62 -16.00
N VAL A 69 2.49 11.79 -15.75
CA VAL A 69 3.41 11.36 -16.80
C VAL A 69 3.00 9.94 -17.16
N ALA A 70 2.75 9.71 -18.44
CA ALA A 70 2.47 8.40 -18.97
C ALA A 70 3.72 7.52 -18.80
N GLY A 71 3.77 6.78 -17.68
CA GLY A 71 4.72 5.70 -17.44
C GLY A 71 5.61 5.93 -16.20
N ARG A 72 5.52 4.99 -15.25
CA ARG A 72 6.42 4.76 -14.09
C ARG A 72 5.99 5.42 -12.76
N ASN A 73 4.91 4.93 -12.16
CA ASN A 73 4.55 5.23 -10.77
C ASN A 73 5.40 4.38 -9.81
N VAL A 74 6.25 5.03 -9.02
CA VAL A 74 7.01 4.40 -7.92
C VAL A 74 6.45 4.88 -6.59
N LEU A 75 6.06 3.94 -5.74
CA LEU A 75 5.73 4.22 -4.35
C LEU A 75 7.00 4.62 -3.58
N GLY A 76 6.98 5.81 -2.99
CA GLY A 76 8.00 6.29 -2.06
C GLY A 76 7.34 6.98 -0.87
N ILE A 77 7.90 6.79 0.32
CA ILE A 77 7.46 7.42 1.56
C ILE A 77 8.57 8.34 2.10
N THR A 78 8.21 9.54 2.51
CA THR A 78 9.18 10.49 3.09
C THR A 78 9.23 10.33 4.60
N TRP A 79 10.38 9.93 5.13
CA TRP A 79 10.64 9.81 6.57
C TRP A 79 12.00 10.40 6.91
N ASN A 80 12.05 11.23 7.96
CA ASN A 80 13.28 11.92 8.41
C ASN A 80 14.03 12.64 7.27
N HIS A 81 13.30 13.40 6.44
CA HIS A 81 13.81 14.14 5.28
C HIS A 81 14.43 13.27 4.16
N GLU A 82 14.25 11.96 4.20
CA GLU A 82 14.69 11.03 3.16
C GLU A 82 13.48 10.32 2.52
N VAL A 83 13.58 10.03 1.22
CA VAL A 83 12.62 9.19 0.51
C VAL A 83 13.05 7.73 0.63
N TRP A 84 12.14 6.90 1.12
CA TRP A 84 12.27 5.46 1.23
C TRP A 84 11.34 4.77 0.25
N VAL A 85 11.86 3.78 -0.46
CA VAL A 85 11.21 3.14 -1.58
C VAL A 85 11.14 1.63 -1.29
N PRO A 86 9.96 1.02 -1.28
CA PRO A 86 9.84 -0.44 -1.20
C PRO A 86 10.42 -1.11 -2.44
N ASP A 87 11.28 -2.11 -2.26
CA ASP A 87 11.99 -2.75 -3.38
C ASP A 87 11.09 -3.68 -4.22
N PHE A 88 10.04 -4.25 -3.61
CA PHE A 88 9.14 -5.24 -4.24
C PHE A 88 8.55 -4.80 -5.59
N GLN A 89 8.41 -3.49 -5.79
CA GLN A 89 7.80 -2.89 -6.98
C GLN A 89 8.71 -2.95 -8.20
N PHE A 90 9.98 -3.34 -8.07
CA PHE A 90 10.94 -3.44 -9.17
C PHE A 90 11.23 -4.89 -9.57
N ASP A 91 11.35 -5.16 -10.86
CA ASP A 91 11.88 -6.43 -11.37
C ASP A 91 13.41 -6.50 -11.26
N GLY A 92 13.99 -7.64 -11.69
CA GLY A 92 15.44 -7.86 -11.66
C GLY A 92 16.26 -6.92 -12.55
N HIS A 93 15.61 -6.16 -13.44
CA HIS A 93 16.21 -5.14 -14.29
C HIS A 93 15.96 -3.71 -13.77
N GLY A 94 15.28 -3.59 -12.62
CA GLY A 94 14.96 -2.33 -11.99
C GLY A 94 13.71 -1.64 -12.54
N ALA A 95 12.94 -2.29 -13.42
CA ALA A 95 11.70 -1.73 -13.95
C ALA A 95 10.51 -1.94 -13.01
N VAL A 96 9.59 -0.98 -12.96
CA VAL A 96 8.38 -1.13 -12.12
C VAL A 96 7.52 -2.27 -12.67
N LYS A 97 7.21 -3.24 -11.81
CA LYS A 97 6.34 -4.37 -12.13
C LYS A 97 4.93 -3.87 -12.43
N HIS A 98 4.37 -4.35 -13.54
CA HIS A 98 3.02 -3.99 -13.96
C HIS A 98 1.95 -4.22 -12.86
N PRO A 99 1.94 -5.35 -12.11
CA PRO A 99 0.97 -5.54 -11.02
C PRO A 99 1.03 -4.45 -9.94
N ALA A 100 2.22 -4.00 -9.55
CA ALA A 100 2.38 -2.94 -8.55
C ALA A 100 1.86 -1.61 -9.10
N ALA A 101 2.25 -1.25 -10.32
CA ALA A 101 1.82 -0.01 -10.98
C ALA A 101 0.29 0.09 -11.12
N ALA A 102 -0.38 -1.02 -11.45
CA ALA A 102 -1.84 -1.07 -11.56
C ALA A 102 -2.52 -0.74 -10.22
N VAL A 103 -2.04 -1.33 -9.12
CA VAL A 103 -2.58 -1.06 -7.78
C VAL A 103 -2.31 0.39 -7.36
N PHE A 104 -1.13 0.93 -7.67
CA PHE A 104 -0.83 2.35 -7.38
C PHE A 104 -1.81 3.28 -8.08
N LEU A 105 -2.05 3.07 -9.38
CA LEU A 105 -3.04 3.86 -10.15
C LEU A 105 -4.44 3.78 -9.56
N GLU A 106 -4.82 2.62 -9.02
CA GLU A 106 -6.13 2.42 -8.43
C GLU A 106 -6.29 3.18 -7.09
N LEU A 107 -5.29 3.10 -6.21
CA LEU A 107 -5.40 3.56 -4.82
C LEU A 107 -4.93 4.98 -4.57
N THR A 108 -4.00 5.50 -5.38
CA THR A 108 -3.45 6.87 -5.23
C THR A 108 -4.50 8.00 -5.22
N PRO A 109 -5.69 7.86 -5.85
CA PRO A 109 -6.73 8.89 -5.72
C PRO A 109 -7.34 9.00 -4.31
N SER A 110 -7.21 7.98 -3.46
CA SER A 110 -7.82 7.94 -2.13
C SER A 110 -6.88 7.58 -0.99
N HIS A 111 -5.61 7.30 -1.28
CA HIS A 111 -4.59 6.93 -0.30
C HIS A 111 -3.34 7.78 -0.49
N ASP A 112 -2.82 8.33 0.60
CA ASP A 112 -1.50 8.92 0.60
C ASP A 112 -0.39 7.83 0.50
N PRO A 113 0.88 8.20 0.29
CA PRO A 113 1.95 7.21 0.15
C PRO A 113 2.16 6.32 1.38
N TRP A 114 1.91 6.82 2.60
CA TRP A 114 2.03 6.02 3.84
C TRP A 114 0.88 5.03 3.96
N GLU A 115 -0.34 5.46 3.65
CA GLU A 115 -1.53 4.61 3.62
C GLU A 115 -1.38 3.52 2.56
N LEU A 116 -0.90 3.88 1.37
CA LEU A 116 -0.64 2.94 0.29
C LEU A 116 0.46 1.92 0.67
N ALA A 117 1.56 2.36 1.27
CA ALA A 117 2.60 1.45 1.76
C ALA A 117 2.07 0.50 2.85
N THR A 118 1.24 1.02 3.75
CA THR A 118 0.61 0.24 4.82
C THR A 118 -0.35 -0.79 4.24
N TRP A 119 -1.12 -0.43 3.22
CA TRP A 119 -2.07 -1.32 2.55
C TRP A 119 -1.38 -2.60 2.04
N PHE A 120 -0.20 -2.48 1.41
CA PHE A 120 0.52 -3.62 0.87
C PHE A 120 0.98 -4.64 1.92
N VAL A 121 1.35 -4.16 3.11
CA VAL A 121 1.91 -5.01 4.18
C VAL A 121 0.89 -5.38 5.25
N SER A 122 -0.33 -4.86 5.15
CA SER A 122 -1.43 -5.17 6.08
C SER A 122 -2.30 -6.32 5.56
N PRO A 123 -2.79 -7.21 6.44
CA PRO A 123 -3.83 -8.18 6.10
C PRO A 123 -5.05 -7.50 5.47
N SER A 124 -5.49 -7.98 4.31
CA SER A 124 -6.68 -7.45 3.62
C SER A 124 -7.87 -8.40 3.76
N VAL A 125 -9.02 -7.89 4.21
CA VAL A 125 -10.26 -8.68 4.32
C VAL A 125 -10.72 -9.21 2.96
N TRP A 126 -10.48 -8.45 1.89
CA TRP A 126 -10.77 -8.83 0.50
C TRP A 126 -9.87 -9.97 0.00
N LEU A 127 -8.74 -10.20 0.67
CA LEU A 127 -7.77 -11.25 0.36
C LEU A 127 -7.78 -12.38 1.39
N ARG A 128 -8.85 -12.54 2.18
CA ARG A 128 -8.94 -13.54 3.26
C ARG A 128 -7.84 -13.37 4.33
N HIS A 129 -7.52 -12.12 4.66
CA HIS A 129 -6.47 -11.73 5.60
C HIS A 129 -5.03 -12.02 5.14
N ASP A 130 -4.83 -12.42 3.88
CA ASP A 130 -3.49 -12.38 3.27
C ASP A 130 -3.04 -10.93 3.06
N ARG A 131 -1.72 -10.69 3.08
CA ARG A 131 -1.14 -9.40 2.73
C ARG A 131 -1.08 -9.25 1.21
N PRO A 132 -1.47 -8.10 0.63
CA PRO A 132 -1.39 -7.87 -0.80
C PRO A 132 -0.01 -8.15 -1.40
N ILE A 133 1.06 -7.79 -0.68
CA ILE A 133 2.43 -8.00 -1.16
C ILE A 133 2.81 -9.48 -1.34
N ASP A 134 2.27 -10.37 -0.52
CA ASP A 134 2.56 -11.81 -0.61
C ASP A 134 1.84 -12.48 -1.78
N LEU A 135 0.77 -11.85 -2.27
CA LEU A 135 -0.07 -12.31 -3.37
C LEU A 135 0.20 -11.58 -4.68
N LEU A 136 0.97 -10.48 -4.67
CA LEU A 136 1.13 -9.62 -5.84
C LEU A 136 1.71 -10.36 -7.05
N GLU A 137 2.63 -11.29 -6.84
CA GLU A 137 3.21 -12.14 -7.90
C GLU A 137 2.34 -13.37 -8.20
N LYS A 138 1.72 -13.96 -7.17
CA LYS A 138 1.01 -15.25 -7.27
C LYS A 138 -0.40 -15.11 -7.82
N ALA A 139 -1.05 -13.99 -7.51
CA ALA A 139 -2.44 -13.70 -7.83
C ALA A 139 -2.68 -12.20 -8.04
N PRO A 140 -1.98 -11.54 -9.00
CA PRO A 140 -2.06 -10.10 -9.22
C PRO A 140 -3.47 -9.58 -9.44
N ALA A 141 -4.30 -10.34 -10.16
CA ALA A 141 -5.70 -9.99 -10.41
C ALA A 141 -6.52 -9.91 -9.10
N ARG A 142 -6.30 -10.82 -8.15
CA ARG A 142 -6.99 -10.79 -6.84
C ARG A 142 -6.59 -9.55 -6.04
N VAL A 143 -5.31 -9.20 -6.08
CA VAL A 143 -4.79 -8.01 -5.38
C VAL A 143 -5.37 -6.73 -5.99
N PHE A 144 -5.46 -6.65 -7.32
CA PHE A 144 -6.07 -5.52 -8.00
C PHE A 144 -7.57 -5.37 -7.68
N GLU A 145 -8.34 -6.45 -7.67
CA GLU A 145 -9.76 -6.39 -7.27
C GLU A 145 -9.94 -6.00 -5.80
N ALA A 146 -9.05 -6.45 -4.91
CA ALA A 146 -9.04 -5.99 -3.53
C ALA A 146 -8.77 -4.48 -3.43
N ALA A 147 -7.87 -3.93 -4.24
CA ALA A 147 -7.60 -2.49 -4.29
C ALA A 147 -8.84 -1.71 -4.75
N ARG A 148 -9.55 -2.19 -5.77
CA ARG A 148 -10.81 -1.58 -6.23
C ARG A 148 -11.88 -1.58 -5.15
N ALA A 149 -12.05 -2.70 -4.45
CA ALA A 149 -13.01 -2.82 -3.36
C ALA A 149 -12.69 -1.86 -2.20
N ASP A 150 -11.41 -1.73 -1.86
CA ASP A 150 -10.96 -0.83 -0.80
C ASP A 150 -11.17 0.64 -1.17
N ARG A 151 -10.77 1.03 -2.39
CA ARG A 151 -11.05 2.37 -2.94
C ARG A 151 -12.54 2.68 -2.88
N TYR A 152 -13.40 1.74 -3.30
CA TYR A 152 -14.85 1.94 -3.34
C TYR A 152 -15.42 2.29 -1.96
N ILE A 153 -14.90 1.68 -0.89
CA ILE A 153 -15.33 1.95 0.48
C ILE A 153 -14.76 3.28 0.99
N THR A 154 -13.49 3.57 0.70
CA THR A 154 -12.81 4.78 1.16
C THR A 154 -13.32 6.04 0.46
N SER A 155 -13.65 5.97 -0.84
CA SER A 155 -14.08 7.14 -1.61
C SER A 155 -15.55 7.51 -1.42
N GLY A 156 -16.37 6.64 -0.81
CA GLY A 156 -17.71 6.95 -0.32
C GLY A 156 -18.56 7.86 -1.23
N TRP A 157 -18.84 7.42 -2.47
CA TRP A 157 -19.63 8.12 -3.50
C TRP A 157 -19.01 9.39 -4.10
#